data_AF-A0A171A6F7-F1
#
_entry.id   AF-A0A171A6F7-F1
#
_cell.length_a   1.000
_cell.length_b   1.000
_cell.length_c   1.000
_cell.angle_alpha   90.00
_cell.angle_beta   90.00
_cell.angle_gamma   90.00
#
_symmetry.space_group_name_H-M   'P 1'
#
loop_
_entity.id
_entity.type
_entity.pdbx_description
1 polymer ?
#
loop_
_entity_poly.entity_id
_entity_poly.type
_entity_poly.pdbx_seq_one_letter_code
_entity_poly.pdbx_strand_id
1 'polypeptide(L)'
;LHIGMVYGLYLILTFQVPLATFIWSAVVLYLGAEGVTIGNHRMWSHRSFKGTPALKVVLLIGQTIAGQNCIWIWSRDHRLHHKYSDTDADPHNS
;
A
#
# COMPACT_ATOMS: atom_id res chain seq x y z
N LEU A 1 14.51 4.53 7.53
CA LEU A 1 13.78 3.77 6.49
C LEU A 1 14.60 3.65 5.20
N HIS A 2 14.82 4.75 4.47
CA HIS A 2 15.45 4.72 3.14
C HIS A 2 16.89 4.16 3.09
N ILE A 3 17.74 4.44 4.10
CA ILE A 3 19.08 3.84 4.20
C ILE A 3 19.00 2.31 4.29
N GLY A 4 18.05 1.80 5.08
CA GLY A 4 17.81 0.35 5.21
C GLY A 4 17.32 -0.28 3.91
N MET A 5 16.50 0.42 3.13
CA MET A 5 16.10 -0.02 1.79
C MET A 5 17.30 -0.14 0.85
N VAL A 6 18.16 0.89 0.78
CA VAL A 6 19.37 0.87 -0.06
C VAL A 6 20.30 -0.28 0.34
N TYR A 7 20.52 -0.49 1.64
CA TYR A 7 21.32 -1.59 2.13
C TYR A 7 20.70 -2.96 1.82
N GLY A 8 19.39 -3.12 2.01
CA GLY A 8 18.68 -4.35 1.65
C GLY A 8 18.78 -4.67 0.15
N LEU A 9 18.65 -3.66 -0.71
CA LEU A 9 18.85 -3.81 -2.16
C LEU A 9 20.28 -4.24 -2.49
N TYR A 10 21.29 -3.64 -1.84
CA TYR A 10 22.68 -4.07 -1.98
C TYR A 10 22.85 -5.55 -1.63
N LEU A 11 22.28 -6.02 -0.51
CA LEU A 11 22.38 -7.43 -0.10
C LEU A 11 21.69 -8.39 -1.09
N ILE A 12 20.56 -7.99 -1.66
CA ILE A 12 19.85 -8.77 -2.69
C ILE A 12 20.69 -8.85 -3.98
N LEU A 13 21.19 -7.71 -4.47
CA LEU A 13 21.94 -7.62 -5.73
C LEU A 13 23.32 -8.28 -5.67
N THR A 14 23.90 -8.40 -4.47
CA THR A 14 25.18 -9.09 -4.24
C THR A 14 25.02 -10.53 -3.77
N PHE A 15 23.79 -11.08 -3.85
CA PHE A 15 23.44 -12.45 -3.48
C PHE A 15 23.85 -12.84 -2.04
N GLN A 16 23.80 -11.88 -1.11
CA GLN A 16 24.14 -12.06 0.31
C GLN A 16 22.94 -12.53 1.15
N VAL A 17 21.79 -12.78 0.53
CA VAL A 17 20.57 -13.26 1.20
C VAL A 17 20.08 -14.59 0.60
N PRO A 18 19.48 -15.47 1.41
CA PRO A 18 18.84 -16.68 0.88
C PRO A 18 17.71 -16.34 -0.09
N LEU A 19 17.50 -17.21 -1.09
CA LEU A 19 16.39 -17.08 -2.03
C LEU A 19 15.03 -16.97 -1.31
N ALA A 20 14.86 -17.68 -0.19
CA ALA A 20 13.66 -17.60 0.63
C ALA A 20 13.37 -16.18 1.15
N THR A 21 14.40 -15.43 1.57
CA THR A 21 14.26 -14.04 2.04
C THR A 21 13.85 -13.13 0.90
N PHE A 22 14.41 -13.32 -0.30
CA PHE A 22 14.02 -12.58 -1.48
C PHE A 22 12.55 -12.84 -1.86
N ILE A 23 12.13 -14.11 -1.93
CA ILE A 23 10.75 -14.50 -2.22
C ILE A 23 9.80 -13.91 -1.17
N TRP A 24 10.13 -14.05 0.12
CA TRP A 24 9.33 -13.49 1.20
C TRP A 24 9.14 -11.97 1.05
N SER A 25 10.23 -11.26 0.77
CA SER A 25 10.20 -9.81 0.56
C SER A 25 9.29 -9.43 -0.62
N ALA A 26 9.37 -10.18 -1.73
CA ALA A 26 8.51 -9.96 -2.90
C ALA A 26 7.03 -10.21 -2.60
N VAL A 27 6.70 -11.26 -1.85
CA VAL A 27 5.32 -11.57 -1.44
C VAL A 27 4.76 -10.47 -0.54
N VAL A 28 5.52 -10.03 0.47
CA VAL A 28 5.10 -8.96 1.39
C VAL A 28 4.88 -7.65 0.63
N LEU A 29 5.80 -7.30 -0.29
CA LEU A 29 5.66 -6.11 -1.14
C LEU A 29 4.39 -6.17 -1.99
N TYR A 30 4.14 -7.32 -2.64
CA TYR A 30 2.98 -7.51 -3.49
C TYR A 30 1.67 -7.41 -2.71
N LEU A 31 1.57 -8.09 -1.55
CA LEU A 31 0.38 -8.02 -0.69
C LEU A 31 0.12 -6.60 -0.15
N GLY A 32 1.18 -5.88 0.20
CA GLY A 32 1.10 -4.47 0.58
C GLY A 32 0.54 -3.59 -0.54
N ALA A 33 1.10 -3.74 -1.74
CA ALA A 33 0.71 -2.98 -2.92
C ALA A 33 -0.75 -3.24 -3.32
N GLU A 34 -1.21 -4.49 -3.31
CA GLU A 34 -2.59 -4.83 -3.64
C GLU A 34 -3.58 -4.41 -2.54
N GLY A 35 -3.16 -4.47 -1.27
CA GLY A 35 -3.92 -3.93 -0.15
C GLY A 35 -4.25 -2.44 -0.32
N VAL A 36 -3.30 -1.65 -0.84
CA VAL A 36 -3.54 -0.25 -1.18
C VAL A 36 -4.33 -0.12 -2.48
N THR A 37 -3.91 -0.77 -3.55
CA THR A 37 -4.45 -0.56 -4.91
C THR A 37 -5.87 -1.11 -5.08
N ILE A 38 -6.09 -2.36 -4.70
CA ILE A 38 -7.41 -2.99 -4.80
C ILE A 38 -8.24 -2.59 -3.57
N GLY A 39 -7.65 -2.61 -2.38
CA GLY A 39 -8.31 -2.28 -1.13
C GLY A 39 -8.59 -0.79 -0.96
N ASN A 40 -7.60 -0.05 -0.45
CA ASN A 40 -7.77 1.35 -0.05
C ASN A 40 -8.30 2.21 -1.19
N HIS A 41 -7.69 2.10 -2.36
CA HIS A 41 -8.01 2.92 -3.52
C HIS A 41 -9.35 2.51 -4.15
N ARG A 42 -9.43 1.35 -4.81
CA ARG A 42 -10.61 0.97 -5.62
C ARG A 42 -11.83 0.59 -4.77
N MET A 43 -11.65 -0.24 -3.75
CA MET A 43 -12.77 -0.78 -2.98
C MET A 43 -13.28 0.21 -1.93
N TRP A 44 -12.42 0.72 -1.04
CA TRP A 44 -12.87 1.56 0.08
C TRP A 44 -13.04 3.04 -0.30
N SER A 45 -12.14 3.62 -1.10
CA SER A 45 -12.23 5.03 -1.47
C SER A 45 -13.23 5.28 -2.60
N HIS A 46 -13.07 4.59 -3.74
CA HIS A 46 -13.93 4.78 -4.91
C HIS A 46 -15.18 3.90 -4.95
N ARG A 47 -15.25 2.85 -4.12
CA ARG A 47 -16.39 1.90 -4.10
C ARG A 47 -16.68 1.28 -5.48
N SER A 48 -15.63 1.05 -6.28
CA SER A 48 -15.76 0.55 -7.66
C SER A 48 -16.35 -0.85 -7.74
N PHE A 49 -16.30 -1.63 -6.65
CA PHE A 49 -16.91 -2.95 -6.53
C PHE A 49 -17.19 -3.29 -5.06
N LYS A 50 -17.96 -4.36 -4.82
CA LYS A 50 -18.23 -4.91 -3.48
C LYS A 50 -17.42 -6.19 -3.27
N GLY A 51 -16.39 -6.13 -2.42
CA GLY A 51 -15.62 -7.33 -2.06
C GLY A 51 -16.39 -8.29 -1.14
N THR A 52 -16.11 -9.59 -1.27
CA THR A 52 -16.59 -10.61 -0.32
C THR A 52 -15.95 -10.40 1.06
N PRO A 53 -16.54 -10.92 2.16
CA PRO A 53 -15.93 -10.82 3.49
C PRO A 53 -14.49 -11.35 3.54
N ALA A 54 -14.22 -12.50 2.89
CA ALA A 54 -12.88 -13.07 2.80
C ALA A 54 -11.90 -12.12 2.09
N LEU A 55 -12.29 -11.56 0.93
CA LEU A 55 -11.45 -10.61 0.21
C LEU A 55 -11.17 -9.35 1.03
N LYS A 56 -12.17 -8.83 1.75
CA LYS A 56 -11.99 -7.66 2.63
C LYS A 56 -10.96 -7.92 3.73
N VAL A 57 -10.95 -9.12 4.32
CA VAL A 57 -9.96 -9.49 5.34
C VAL A 57 -8.56 -9.55 4.72
N VAL A 58 -8.39 -10.20 3.58
CA VAL A 58 -7.09 -10.29 2.88
C VAL A 58 -6.55 -8.89 2.55
N LEU A 59 -7.38 -8.02 1.98
CA LEU A 59 -6.98 -6.66 1.63
C LEU A 59 -6.71 -5.79 2.86
N LEU A 60 -7.41 -6.01 3.97
CA LEU A 60 -7.17 -5.30 5.23
C LEU A 60 -5.80 -5.67 5.81
N ILE A 61 -5.43 -6.95 5.77
CA ILE A 61 -4.09 -7.40 6.17
C ILE A 61 -3.05 -6.77 5.22
N GLY A 62 -3.28 -6.83 3.91
CA GLY A 62 -2.42 -6.22 2.90
C GLY A 62 -2.18 -4.73 3.14
N GLN A 63 -3.23 -3.93 3.36
CA GLN A 63 -3.08 -2.50 3.62
C GLN A 63 -2.34 -2.23 4.94
N THR A 64 -2.50 -3.10 5.94
CA THR A 64 -1.79 -2.98 7.23
C THR A 64 -0.30 -3.22 7.05
N ILE A 65 0.09 -4.18 6.19
CA ILE A 65 1.49 -4.40 5.78
C ILE A 65 2.06 -3.15 5.10
N ALA A 66 1.27 -2.45 4.29
CA ALA A 66 1.73 -1.29 3.52
C ALA A 66 2.12 -0.08 4.39
N GLY A 67 1.63 0.01 5.63
CA GLY A 67 2.02 1.07 6.56
C GLY A 67 1.57 2.49 6.18
N GLN A 68 0.53 2.64 5.35
CA GLN A 68 0.05 3.94 4.83
C GLN A 68 -1.16 4.46 5.62
N ASN A 69 -1.05 4.63 6.94
CA ASN A 69 -2.18 4.94 7.83
C ASN A 69 -3.31 3.88 7.80
N CYS A 70 -4.36 4.09 8.58
CA CYS A 70 -5.53 3.21 8.58
C CYS A 70 -6.47 3.53 7.41
N ILE A 71 -7.29 2.54 7.02
CA ILE A 71 -8.24 2.61 5.90
C ILE A 71 -9.09 3.88 5.94
N TRP A 72 -9.55 4.29 7.13
CA TRP A 72 -10.41 5.46 7.28
C TRP A 72 -9.69 6.77 6.91
N ILE A 73 -8.47 6.97 7.42
CA ILE A 73 -7.66 8.16 7.12
C ILE A 73 -7.32 8.18 5.64
N TRP A 74 -6.79 7.06 5.12
CA TRP A 74 -6.39 6.96 3.72
C TRP A 74 -7.58 7.24 2.78
N SER A 75 -8.74 6.62 3.03
CA SER A 75 -9.92 6.85 2.19
C SER A 75 -10.51 8.25 2.32
N ARG A 76 -10.39 8.90 3.48
CA ARG A 76 -10.77 10.31 3.63
C ARG A 76 -9.87 11.18 2.77
N ASP A 77 -8.56 11.06 2.95
CA ASP A 77 -7.57 11.92 2.30
C ASP A 77 -7.59 11.73 0.78
N HIS A 78 -7.69 10.49 0.31
CA HIS A 78 -7.82 10.17 -1.12
C HIS A 78 -9.06 10.80 -1.76
N ARG A 79 -10.20 10.83 -1.05
CA ARG A 79 -11.42 11.50 -1.54
C ARG A 79 -11.30 13.01 -1.53
N LEU A 80 -10.60 13.58 -0.54
CA LEU A 80 -10.31 15.02 -0.49
C LEU A 80 -9.40 15.41 -1.66
N HIS A 81 -8.33 14.64 -1.90
CA HIS A 81 -7.44 14.81 -3.04
C HIS A 81 -8.20 14.84 -4.37
N HIS A 82 -9.07 13.86 -4.63
CA HIS A 82 -9.88 13.88 -5.86
C HIS A 82 -10.88 15.03 -5.95
N LYS A 83 -11.45 15.49 -4.82
CA LYS A 83 -12.48 16.53 -4.82
C LYS A 83 -11.89 17.94 -4.92
N TYR A 84 -10.71 18.13 -4.35
CA TYR A 84 -10.09 19.43 -4.14
C TYR A 84 -8.70 19.52 -4.80
N SER A 85 -8.43 18.68 -5.80
CA SER A 85 -7.17 18.67 -6.56
C SER A 85 -6.74 20.07 -6.94
N ASP A 86 -5.43 20.33 -6.80
CA ASP A 86 -4.80 21.60 -7.16
C ASP A 86 -5.32 22.80 -6.36
N THR A 87 -5.76 22.55 -5.11
CA THR A 87 -6.14 23.58 -4.15
C THR A 87 -5.52 23.30 -2.77
N ASP A 88 -5.49 24.31 -1.90
CA ASP A 88 -4.98 24.17 -0.52
C ASP A 88 -5.75 23.15 0.34
N ALA A 89 -6.93 22.71 -0.11
CA ALA A 89 -7.72 21.67 0.57
C ALA A 89 -7.33 20.24 0.15
N ASP A 90 -6.45 20.08 -0.85
CA ASP A 90 -5.86 18.80 -1.21
C ASP A 90 -4.76 18.40 -0.19
N PRO A 91 -4.88 17.26 0.51
CA PRO A 91 -3.82 16.74 1.39
C PRO A 91 -2.48 16.51 0.68
N HIS A 92 -2.48 16.42 -0.65
CA HIS A 92 -1.34 16.18 -1.53
C HIS A 92 -1.21 17.25 -2.62
N ASN A 93 -1.61 18.50 -2.31
CA ASN A 93 -1.52 19.62 -3.25
C ASN A 93 -0.13 19.67 -3.91
N SER A 94 -0.13 19.75 -5.24
CA SER A 94 1.06 19.60 -6.11
C SER A 94 1.59 20.93 -6.63
#